data_AF-A0AA42X899-F1
#
_entry.id   AF-A0AA42X899-F1
#
_cell.length_a   1.000
_cell.length_b   1.000
_cell.length_c   1.000
_cell.angle_alpha   90.00
_cell.angle_beta   90.00
_cell.angle_gamma   90.00
#
_symmetry.space_group_name_H-M   'P 1'
#
loop_
_entity.id
_entity.type
_entity.pdbx_description
1 polymer ?
#
loop_
_entity_poly.entity_id
_entity_poly.type
_entity_poly.pdbx_seq_one_letter_code
_entity_poly.pdbx_strand_id
1 'polypeptide(L)'
;MPHGYAAYAVWAFFVLSGFLMTLVLTTKYGFDRTGLKAYAFNRFMRIFPLYWLAAIMGLLTLWYYGSVGIDLRPINGEFHMPRGLQDWAYVVTLFPGITRGGLPVPVANALAIEVGFYLLMPMMATSRGAAALGVVIGALINLKLGIHQDSFGERYATFLPCLLPFATGALVCHYRESLARVRMPAISCAAWLLHGAVWFFVPSWPWDWGLYASLLLSAWMVVSLHQQRGGKLDKMLGDLSYPIYLIHTTVAAWFVCACGFTRPFTTFFLPAFAATVALSWLIVVLIDRPLSRLKRKPPAHVVEAR
;
A
#
# COMPACT_ATOMS: atom_id res chain seq x y z
N MET A 1 2.15 -15.32 14.83
CA MET A 1 1.03 -14.42 14.45
C MET A 1 0.96 -14.28 12.93
N PRO A 2 -0.23 -14.18 12.31
CA PRO A 2 -0.46 -14.10 10.85
C PRO A 2 0.00 -12.85 10.09
N HIS A 3 1.15 -12.26 10.44
CA HIS A 3 1.61 -11.04 9.80
C HIS A 3 2.20 -11.26 8.39
N GLY A 4 2.66 -12.47 8.07
CA GLY A 4 3.31 -12.76 6.79
C GLY A 4 2.42 -12.47 5.56
N TYR A 5 1.14 -12.82 5.62
CA TYR A 5 0.20 -12.59 4.52
C TYR A 5 -0.08 -11.10 4.30
N ALA A 6 -0.12 -10.30 5.38
CA ALA A 6 -0.29 -8.86 5.29
C ALA A 6 0.91 -8.21 4.59
N ALA A 7 2.13 -8.70 4.85
CA ALA A 7 3.33 -8.21 4.19
C ALA A 7 3.33 -8.48 2.68
N TYR A 8 2.90 -9.66 2.25
CA TYR A 8 2.74 -9.99 0.83
C TYR A 8 1.75 -9.07 0.14
N ALA A 9 0.62 -8.76 0.80
CA ALA A 9 -0.38 -7.85 0.25
C ALA A 9 0.18 -6.43 0.03
N VAL A 10 0.99 -5.92 0.96
CA VAL A 10 1.62 -4.59 0.84
C VAL A 10 2.68 -4.57 -0.26
N TRP A 11 3.51 -5.60 -0.38
CA TRP A 11 4.48 -5.68 -1.49
C TRP A 11 3.81 -5.89 -2.85
N ALA A 12 2.72 -6.66 -2.91
CA ALA A 12 1.89 -6.78 -4.11
C ALA A 12 1.30 -5.41 -4.51
N PHE A 13 0.85 -4.63 -3.52
CA PHE A 13 0.40 -3.26 -3.72
C PHE A 13 1.51 -2.35 -4.27
N PHE A 14 2.75 -2.44 -3.76
CA PHE A 14 3.89 -1.69 -4.30
C PHE A 14 4.23 -2.06 -5.74
N VAL A 15 4.16 -3.35 -6.11
CA VAL A 15 4.32 -3.80 -7.50
C VAL A 15 3.21 -3.24 -8.39
N LEU A 16 1.96 -3.34 -7.94
CA LEU A 16 0.80 -2.78 -8.67
C LEU A 16 0.94 -1.26 -8.84
N SER A 17 1.39 -0.55 -7.80
CA SER A 17 1.58 0.91 -7.84
C SER A 17 2.69 1.28 -8.83
N GLY A 18 3.83 0.59 -8.80
CA GLY A 18 4.91 0.77 -9.78
C GLY A 18 4.47 0.53 -11.23
N PHE A 19 3.69 -0.53 -11.46
CA PHE A 19 3.14 -0.83 -12.79
C PHE A 19 2.13 0.22 -13.24
N LEU A 20 1.12 0.52 -12.41
CA LEU A 20 0.02 1.39 -12.76
C LEU A 20 0.48 2.84 -12.94
N MET A 21 1.38 3.35 -12.09
CA MET A 21 1.90 4.70 -12.24
C MET A 21 2.73 4.82 -13.51
N THR A 22 3.55 3.81 -13.84
CA THR A 22 4.27 3.76 -15.12
C THR A 22 3.32 3.77 -16.31
N LEU A 23 2.26 2.95 -16.28
CA LEU A 23 1.27 2.89 -17.34
C LEU A 23 0.54 4.23 -17.51
N VAL A 24 0.11 4.86 -16.41
CA VAL A 24 -0.69 6.09 -16.45
C VAL A 24 0.16 7.32 -16.81
N LEU A 25 1.42 7.38 -16.38
CA LEU A 25 2.36 8.41 -16.82
C LEU A 25 2.64 8.30 -18.32
N THR A 26 2.88 7.08 -18.83
CA THR A 26 3.18 6.86 -20.25
C THR A 26 1.97 7.01 -21.17
N THR A 27 0.74 6.71 -20.69
CA THR A 27 -0.45 6.66 -21.56
C THR A 27 -1.48 7.76 -21.36
N LYS A 28 -1.45 8.49 -20.23
CA LYS A 28 -2.48 9.50 -19.89
C LYS A 28 -1.92 10.87 -19.55
N TYR A 29 -0.89 10.97 -18.71
CA TYR A 29 -0.38 12.28 -18.27
C TYR A 29 0.74 12.82 -19.15
N GLY A 30 1.63 11.96 -19.66
CA GLY A 30 2.88 12.40 -20.26
C GLY A 30 3.90 12.86 -19.22
N PHE A 31 5.03 13.38 -19.71
CA PHE A 31 6.18 13.81 -18.91
C PHE A 31 6.42 15.32 -18.96
N ASP A 32 5.49 16.07 -19.53
CA ASP A 32 5.54 17.53 -19.55
C ASP A 32 5.19 18.11 -18.17
N ARG A 33 5.51 19.39 -17.95
CA ARG A 33 5.25 20.07 -16.67
C ARG A 33 3.77 20.05 -16.29
N THR A 34 2.86 20.09 -17.27
CA THR A 34 1.41 20.11 -17.01
C THR A 34 0.92 18.72 -16.61
N GLY A 35 1.35 17.68 -17.33
CA GLY A 35 1.07 16.28 -17.03
C GLY A 35 1.57 15.86 -15.66
N LEU A 36 2.83 16.18 -15.32
CA LEU A 36 3.41 15.86 -14.02
C LEU A 36 2.69 16.57 -12.85
N LYS A 37 2.29 17.85 -13.03
CA LYS A 37 1.47 18.57 -12.04
C LYS A 37 0.09 17.94 -11.86
N ALA A 38 -0.56 17.53 -12.95
CA ALA A 38 -1.87 16.85 -12.88
C ALA A 38 -1.76 15.47 -12.23
N TYR A 39 -0.70 14.71 -12.54
CA TYR A 39 -0.37 13.46 -11.88
C TYR A 39 -0.20 13.65 -10.37
N ALA A 40 0.70 14.56 -9.96
CA ALA A 40 0.99 14.82 -8.55
C ALA A 40 -0.26 15.26 -7.77
N PHE A 41 -1.06 16.17 -8.33
CA PHE A 41 -2.31 16.61 -7.71
C PHE A 41 -3.31 15.46 -7.55
N ASN A 42 -3.48 14.61 -8.57
CA ASN A 42 -4.41 13.49 -8.51
C ASN A 42 -3.95 12.38 -7.56
N ARG A 43 -2.63 12.23 -7.35
CA ARG A 43 -2.06 11.35 -6.32
C ARG A 43 -2.27 11.92 -4.93
N PHE A 44 -2.02 13.21 -4.75
CA PHE A 44 -2.29 13.94 -3.51
C PHE A 44 -3.76 13.78 -3.09
N MET A 45 -4.70 14.07 -3.99
CA MET A 45 -6.14 13.94 -3.75
C MET A 45 -6.60 12.48 -3.52
N ARG A 46 -5.81 11.48 -3.93
CA ARG A 46 -6.13 10.07 -3.67
C ARG A 46 -5.74 9.67 -2.25
N ILE A 47 -4.63 10.20 -1.72
CA ILE A 47 -4.06 9.75 -0.45
C ILE A 47 -4.48 10.67 0.71
N PHE A 48 -4.12 11.95 0.64
CA PHE A 48 -4.13 12.84 1.80
C PHE A 48 -5.51 13.07 2.43
N PRO A 49 -6.61 13.31 1.67
CA PRO A 49 -7.90 13.60 2.30
C PRO A 49 -8.41 12.45 3.20
N LEU A 50 -8.34 11.21 2.71
CA LEU A 50 -8.77 10.04 3.46
C LEU A 50 -7.77 9.68 4.56
N TYR A 51 -6.47 9.87 4.31
CA TYR A 51 -5.46 9.68 5.32
C TYR A 51 -5.63 10.64 6.50
N TRP A 52 -5.87 11.93 6.26
CA TRP A 52 -6.09 12.90 7.33
C TRP A 52 -7.37 12.62 8.11
N LEU A 53 -8.43 12.15 7.45
CA LEU A 53 -9.62 11.66 8.15
C LEU A 53 -9.26 10.49 9.09
N ALA A 54 -8.54 9.49 8.58
CA ALA A 54 -8.10 8.36 9.40
C ALA A 54 -7.16 8.80 10.54
N ALA A 55 -6.31 9.80 10.31
CA ALA A 55 -5.44 10.38 11.33
C ALA A 55 -6.24 11.08 12.43
N ILE A 56 -7.27 11.86 12.08
CA ILE A 56 -8.18 12.46 13.06
C ILE A 56 -8.88 11.37 13.88
N MET A 57 -9.42 10.34 13.23
CA MET A 57 -10.04 9.20 13.92
C MET A 57 -9.06 8.49 14.86
N GLY A 58 -7.83 8.28 14.41
CA GLY A 58 -6.75 7.71 15.20
C GLY A 58 -6.38 8.55 16.42
N LEU A 59 -6.28 9.87 16.24
CA LEU A 59 -6.00 10.81 17.33
C LEU A 59 -7.13 10.82 18.37
N LEU A 60 -8.39 10.82 17.93
CA LEU A 60 -9.55 10.73 18.82
C LEU A 60 -9.55 9.42 19.61
N THR A 61 -9.20 8.31 18.95
CA THR A 61 -9.08 7.00 19.59
C THR A 61 -7.96 7.02 20.64
N LEU A 62 -6.78 7.54 20.30
CA LEU A 62 -5.66 7.64 21.23
C LEU A 62 -5.96 8.56 22.42
N TRP A 63 -6.66 9.67 22.17
CA TRP A 63 -7.09 10.59 23.23
C TRP A 63 -8.06 9.92 24.20
N TYR A 64 -9.09 9.22 23.68
CA TYR A 64 -10.05 8.48 24.49
C TYR A 64 -9.37 7.39 25.33
N TYR A 65 -8.58 6.51 24.72
CA TYR A 65 -7.91 5.43 25.44
C TYR A 65 -6.84 5.95 26.42
N GLY A 66 -6.15 7.04 26.07
CA GLY A 66 -5.25 7.74 26.99
C GLY A 66 -5.98 8.28 28.22
N SER A 67 -7.19 8.81 28.06
CA SER A 67 -8.01 9.29 29.19
C SER A 67 -8.48 8.16 30.13
N VAL A 68 -8.66 6.95 29.59
CA VAL A 68 -9.05 5.75 30.35
C VAL A 68 -7.83 4.99 30.89
N GLY A 69 -6.61 5.41 30.55
CA GLY A 69 -5.37 4.77 31.01
C GLY A 69 -5.01 3.45 30.32
N ILE A 70 -5.57 3.19 29.12
CA ILE A 70 -5.33 1.97 28.35
C ILE A 70 -4.31 2.25 27.25
N ASP A 71 -3.29 1.40 27.16
CA ASP A 71 -2.25 1.48 26.14
C ASP A 71 -2.59 0.64 24.90
N LEU A 72 -2.55 1.24 23.71
CA LEU A 72 -2.88 0.59 22.44
C LEU A 72 -1.67 -0.06 21.75
N ARG A 73 -0.44 0.11 22.27
CA ARG A 73 0.78 -0.52 21.74
C ARG A 73 0.72 -2.05 21.61
N PRO A 74 0.01 -2.82 22.47
CA PRO A 74 -0.18 -4.26 22.26
C PRO A 74 -1.02 -4.62 21.02
N ILE A 75 -1.81 -3.67 20.48
CA ILE A 75 -2.51 -3.86 19.21
C ILE A 75 -1.51 -3.76 18.07
N ASN A 76 -0.75 -2.66 18.04
CA ASN A 76 0.32 -2.38 17.11
C ASN A 76 1.33 -1.45 17.81
N GLY A 77 2.62 -1.81 17.77
CA GLY A 77 3.67 -1.09 18.49
C GLY A 77 3.84 0.38 18.09
N GLU A 78 3.46 0.76 16.87
CA GLU A 78 3.50 2.15 16.40
C GLU A 78 2.23 2.94 16.81
N PHE A 79 1.22 2.31 17.42
CA PHE A 79 -0.06 2.96 17.75
C PHE A 79 -0.02 3.71 19.09
N HIS A 80 0.71 4.82 19.12
CA HIS A 80 0.74 5.74 20.26
C HIS A 80 0.81 7.20 19.81
N MET A 81 0.62 8.14 20.75
CA MET A 81 0.67 9.56 20.44
C MET A 81 2.05 9.98 19.87
N PRO A 82 2.07 10.79 18.78
CA PRO A 82 3.27 11.47 18.29
C PRO A 82 3.94 12.31 19.38
N ARG A 83 5.27 12.29 19.45
CA ARG A 83 6.04 13.11 20.40
C ARG A 83 6.96 14.06 19.65
N GLY A 84 6.74 15.36 19.83
CA GLY A 84 7.60 16.40 19.25
C GLY A 84 7.31 16.72 17.78
N LEU A 85 8.03 17.73 17.26
CA LEU A 85 7.77 18.31 15.94
C LEU A 85 8.01 17.33 14.78
N GLN A 86 8.99 16.44 14.91
CA GLN A 86 9.37 15.50 13.83
C GLN A 86 8.28 14.45 13.59
N ASP A 87 7.76 13.82 14.65
CA ASP A 87 6.65 12.87 14.54
C ASP A 87 5.41 13.52 13.91
N TRP A 88 5.08 14.74 14.37
CA TRP A 88 3.96 15.50 13.79
C TRP A 88 4.19 15.86 12.33
N ALA A 89 5.41 16.24 11.96
CA ALA A 89 5.76 16.50 10.56
C ALA A 89 5.59 15.24 9.71
N TYR A 90 5.99 14.06 10.21
CA TYR A 90 5.74 12.79 9.53
C TYR A 90 4.24 12.49 9.39
N VAL A 91 3.45 12.66 10.45
CA VAL A 91 2.00 12.44 10.43
C VAL A 91 1.28 13.40 9.48
N VAL A 92 1.75 14.64 9.32
CA VAL A 92 1.09 15.60 8.41
C VAL A 92 1.50 15.36 6.95
N THR A 93 2.78 15.09 6.72
CA THR A 93 3.37 15.10 5.37
C THR A 93 3.54 13.71 4.74
N LEU A 94 3.56 12.65 5.54
CA LEU A 94 3.92 11.30 5.13
C LEU A 94 5.27 11.24 4.39
N PHE A 95 6.20 12.15 4.70
CA PHE A 95 7.48 12.18 4.01
C PHE A 95 8.42 11.08 4.55
N PRO A 96 8.87 10.13 3.72
CA PRO A 96 9.65 8.97 4.18
C PRO A 96 11.05 9.32 4.68
N GLY A 97 11.55 10.53 4.41
CA GLY A 97 12.83 11.00 4.92
C GLY A 97 12.78 11.57 6.35
N ILE A 98 11.60 11.67 6.96
CA ILE A 98 11.46 12.06 8.37
C ILE A 98 11.39 10.79 9.22
N THR A 99 12.17 10.74 10.29
CA THR A 99 12.10 9.64 11.27
C THR A 99 10.71 9.60 11.89
N ARG A 100 10.08 8.42 11.87
CA ARG A 100 8.74 8.22 12.42
C ARG A 100 8.81 7.71 13.86
N GLY A 101 7.91 8.21 14.69
CA GLY A 101 7.65 7.73 16.05
C GLY A 101 6.21 7.24 16.18
N GLY A 102 5.42 7.90 17.04
CA GLY A 102 4.03 7.53 17.28
C GLY A 102 3.11 7.82 16.10
N LEU A 103 2.30 6.83 15.69
CA LEU A 103 1.39 6.94 14.55
C LEU A 103 -0.08 6.80 14.98
N PRO A 104 -0.92 7.83 14.76
CA PRO A 104 -2.37 7.72 14.91
C PRO A 104 -3.01 6.73 13.95
N VAL A 105 -2.37 6.50 12.79
CA VAL A 105 -2.73 5.47 11.82
C VAL A 105 -1.56 4.49 11.73
N PRO A 106 -1.62 3.33 12.41
CA PRO A 106 -0.45 2.44 12.57
C PRO A 106 0.06 1.78 11.29
N VAL A 107 -0.68 1.94 10.19
CA VAL A 107 -0.33 1.41 8.87
C VAL A 107 0.07 2.50 7.88
N ALA A 108 0.18 3.75 8.35
CA ALA A 108 0.51 4.90 7.51
C ALA A 108 1.89 4.81 6.86
N ASN A 109 2.80 4.00 7.39
CA ASN A 109 4.15 3.92 6.86
C ASN A 109 4.20 3.39 5.41
N ALA A 110 3.34 2.43 5.04
CA ALA A 110 3.30 1.98 3.64
C ALA A 110 2.84 3.11 2.69
N LEU A 111 1.96 4.00 3.16
CA LEU A 111 1.54 5.18 2.41
C LEU A 111 2.68 6.19 2.27
N ALA A 112 3.46 6.42 3.33
CA ALA A 112 4.63 7.30 3.26
C ALA A 112 5.65 6.80 2.23
N ILE A 113 5.89 5.50 2.19
CA ILE A 113 6.73 4.86 1.17
C ILE A 113 6.14 5.10 -0.23
N GLU A 114 4.84 4.87 -0.42
CA GLU A 114 4.16 5.11 -1.69
C GLU A 114 4.27 6.58 -2.14
N VAL A 115 4.03 7.54 -1.25
CA VAL A 115 4.15 8.98 -1.52
C VAL A 115 5.57 9.32 -1.96
N GLY A 116 6.59 8.78 -1.30
CA GLY A 116 7.98 8.96 -1.72
C GLY A 116 8.26 8.38 -3.11
N PHE A 117 7.76 7.18 -3.40
CA PHE A 117 7.95 6.58 -4.72
C PHE A 117 7.17 7.29 -5.82
N TYR A 118 6.03 7.91 -5.54
CA TYR A 118 5.34 8.75 -6.52
C TYR A 118 6.20 9.89 -7.05
N LEU A 119 7.15 10.40 -6.27
CA LEU A 119 8.12 11.41 -6.71
C LEU A 119 9.18 10.82 -7.64
N LEU A 120 9.56 9.55 -7.44
CA LEU A 120 10.56 8.85 -8.23
C LEU A 120 9.97 8.15 -9.47
N MET A 121 8.67 7.89 -9.48
CA MET A 121 7.98 7.20 -10.57
C MET A 121 8.24 7.81 -11.96
N PRO A 122 8.25 9.14 -12.17
CA PRO A 122 8.54 9.73 -13.48
C PRO A 122 9.89 9.28 -14.05
N MET A 123 10.93 9.10 -13.23
CA MET A 123 12.25 8.64 -13.69
C MET A 123 12.23 7.18 -14.13
N MET A 124 11.57 6.31 -13.38
CA MET A 124 11.43 4.89 -13.74
C MET A 124 10.46 4.69 -14.91
N ALA A 125 9.48 5.58 -15.06
CA ALA A 125 8.47 5.49 -16.11
C ALA A 125 8.97 5.98 -17.48
N THR A 126 9.93 6.92 -17.53
CA THR A 126 10.53 7.37 -18.80
C THR A 126 11.50 6.37 -19.40
N SER A 127 12.22 5.60 -18.57
CA SER A 127 13.31 4.73 -19.03
C SER A 127 13.24 3.33 -18.42
N ARG A 128 13.19 2.33 -19.30
CA ARG A 128 13.37 0.92 -18.92
C ARG A 128 14.71 0.67 -18.22
N GLY A 129 15.76 1.42 -18.57
CA GLY A 129 17.07 1.34 -17.95
C GLY A 129 17.06 1.87 -16.51
N ALA A 130 16.35 2.96 -16.25
CA ALA A 130 16.16 3.48 -14.89
C ALA A 130 15.35 2.50 -14.02
N ALA A 131 14.28 1.91 -14.56
CA ALA A 131 13.52 0.87 -13.86
C ALA A 131 14.38 -0.37 -13.57
N ALA A 132 15.17 -0.84 -14.55
CA ALA A 132 16.07 -1.98 -14.38
C ALA A 132 17.16 -1.69 -13.34
N LEU A 133 17.76 -0.50 -13.38
CA LEU A 133 18.71 -0.04 -12.38
C LEU A 133 18.07 0.00 -10.99
N GLY A 134 16.82 0.47 -10.88
CA GLY A 134 16.07 0.45 -9.63
C GLY A 134 15.88 -0.97 -9.07
N VAL A 135 15.56 -1.94 -9.93
CA VAL A 135 15.47 -3.36 -9.53
C VAL A 135 16.82 -3.87 -9.03
N VAL A 136 17.91 -3.59 -9.75
CA VAL A 136 19.26 -4.02 -9.35
C VAL A 136 19.66 -3.39 -8.01
N ILE A 137 19.51 -2.08 -7.85
CA ILE A 137 19.81 -1.37 -6.59
C ILE A 137 18.94 -1.91 -5.45
N GLY A 138 17.64 -2.04 -5.67
CA GLY A 138 16.71 -2.58 -4.69
C GLY A 138 17.07 -4.01 -4.26
N ALA A 139 17.45 -4.87 -5.21
CA ALA A 139 17.91 -6.22 -4.93
C ALA A 139 19.22 -6.23 -4.13
N LEU A 140 20.22 -5.42 -4.50
CA LEU A 140 21.49 -5.31 -3.78
C LEU A 140 21.30 -4.81 -2.34
N ILE A 141 20.41 -3.84 -2.12
CA ILE A 141 20.08 -3.34 -0.77
C ILE A 141 19.46 -4.45 0.07
N ASN A 142 18.47 -5.17 -0.49
CA ASN A 142 17.82 -6.29 0.20
C ASN A 142 18.79 -7.43 0.52
N LEU A 143 19.73 -7.74 -0.39
CA LEU A 143 20.78 -8.73 -0.16
C LEU A 143 21.78 -8.27 0.90
N LYS A 144 22.17 -6.99 0.91
CA LYS A 144 23.07 -6.41 1.92
C LYS A 144 22.47 -6.47 3.33
N LEU A 145 21.16 -6.27 3.45
CA LEU A 145 20.44 -6.40 4.72
C LEU A 145 20.30 -7.86 5.20
N GLY A 146 20.61 -8.84 4.35
CA GLY A 146 20.44 -10.26 4.64
C GLY A 146 18.99 -10.73 4.48
N ILE A 147 18.80 -11.98 4.07
CA ILE A 147 17.48 -12.61 3.91
C ILE A 147 17.23 -13.53 5.10
N HIS A 148 16.93 -12.92 6.24
CA HIS A 148 16.56 -13.61 7.48
C HIS A 148 15.52 -12.80 8.25
N GLN A 149 14.88 -13.42 9.24
CA GLN A 149 13.80 -12.83 10.02
C GLN A 149 14.18 -11.50 10.71
N ASP A 150 15.39 -11.37 11.27
CA ASP A 150 15.78 -10.17 12.02
C ASP A 150 15.83 -8.90 11.16
N SER A 151 16.21 -9.02 9.88
CA SER A 151 16.26 -7.89 8.95
C SER A 151 14.91 -7.62 8.27
N PHE A 152 13.90 -8.46 8.51
CA PHE A 152 12.62 -8.37 7.81
C PHE A 152 11.95 -7.00 7.99
N GLY A 153 11.93 -6.47 9.22
CA GLY A 153 11.33 -5.16 9.50
C GLY A 153 11.96 -4.04 8.67
N GLU A 154 13.28 -4.05 8.54
CA GLU A 154 14.02 -3.08 7.71
C GLU A 154 13.70 -3.26 6.23
N ARG A 155 13.75 -4.49 5.72
CA ARG A 155 13.46 -4.81 4.32
C ARG A 155 12.02 -4.50 3.91
N TYR A 156 11.08 -4.72 4.81
CA TYR A 156 9.65 -4.56 4.54
C TYR A 156 9.16 -3.11 4.72
N ALA A 157 9.65 -2.40 5.74
CA ALA A 157 9.06 -1.15 6.21
C ALA A 157 9.94 0.09 6.07
N THR A 158 11.08 0.01 5.39
CA THR A 158 11.92 1.17 5.10
C THR A 158 11.90 1.54 3.61
N PHE A 159 12.15 2.82 3.33
CA PHE A 159 11.96 3.41 2.01
C PHE A 159 12.84 2.77 0.92
N LEU A 160 14.14 2.61 1.19
CA LEU A 160 15.11 2.17 0.19
C LEU A 160 14.94 0.70 -0.25
N PRO A 161 14.76 -0.30 0.65
CA PRO A 161 14.50 -1.68 0.25
C PRO A 161 13.20 -1.83 -0.55
N CYS A 162 12.20 -0.97 -0.28
CA CYS A 162 10.95 -0.94 -1.03
C CYS A 162 11.11 -0.41 -2.47
N LEU A 163 12.28 0.08 -2.87
CA LEU A 163 12.58 0.38 -4.28
C LEU A 163 12.38 -0.85 -5.16
N LEU A 164 12.71 -2.05 -4.65
CA LEU A 164 12.62 -3.29 -5.39
C LEU A 164 11.20 -3.54 -5.95
N PRO A 165 10.12 -3.62 -5.14
CA PRO A 165 8.79 -3.86 -5.67
C PRO A 165 8.27 -2.76 -6.62
N PHE A 166 8.51 -1.47 -6.32
CA PHE A 166 8.10 -0.38 -7.21
C PHE A 166 8.82 -0.43 -8.56
N ALA A 167 10.15 -0.64 -8.54
CA ALA A 167 10.96 -0.76 -9.74
C ALA A 167 10.60 -2.01 -10.55
N THR A 168 10.32 -3.14 -9.89
CA THR A 168 9.83 -4.36 -10.55
C THR A 168 8.50 -4.08 -11.26
N GLY A 169 7.54 -3.44 -10.60
CA GLY A 169 6.29 -3.04 -11.22
C GLY A 169 6.49 -2.14 -12.45
N ALA A 170 7.36 -1.14 -12.34
CA ALA A 170 7.69 -0.24 -13.43
C ALA A 170 8.34 -0.97 -14.62
N LEU A 171 9.31 -1.85 -14.33
CA LEU A 171 10.01 -2.65 -15.34
C LEU A 171 9.05 -3.59 -16.07
N VAL A 172 8.18 -4.26 -15.32
CA VAL A 172 7.13 -5.14 -15.87
C VAL A 172 6.18 -4.36 -16.78
N CYS A 173 5.87 -3.11 -16.47
CA CYS A 173 5.06 -2.25 -17.34
C CYS A 173 5.76 -1.92 -18.66
N HIS A 174 7.08 -1.70 -18.66
CA HIS A 174 7.87 -1.49 -19.88
C HIS A 174 7.85 -2.71 -20.80
N TYR A 175 7.86 -3.92 -20.23
CA TYR A 175 7.84 -5.19 -20.98
C TYR A 175 6.44 -5.82 -21.08
N ARG A 176 5.36 -5.09 -20.77
CA ARG A 176 3.99 -5.64 -20.67
C ARG A 176 3.46 -6.32 -21.95
N GLU A 177 3.93 -5.89 -23.12
CA GLU A 177 3.55 -6.48 -24.41
C GLU A 177 4.31 -7.80 -24.63
N SER A 178 5.63 -7.82 -24.39
CA SER A 178 6.43 -9.05 -24.48
C SER A 178 6.02 -10.09 -23.43
N LEU A 179 5.64 -9.63 -22.23
CA LEU A 179 5.14 -10.47 -21.14
C LEU A 179 3.67 -10.89 -21.34
N ALA A 180 2.98 -10.40 -22.38
CA ALA A 180 1.61 -10.82 -22.67
C ALA A 180 1.50 -12.33 -22.93
N ARG A 181 2.57 -12.96 -23.43
CA ARG A 181 2.64 -14.40 -23.73
C ARG A 181 2.51 -15.31 -22.51
N VAL A 182 2.82 -14.82 -21.31
CA VAL A 182 2.76 -15.62 -20.06
C VAL A 182 1.50 -15.33 -19.25
N ARG A 183 0.51 -14.64 -19.81
CA ARG A 183 -0.71 -14.27 -19.08
C ARG A 183 -1.55 -15.50 -18.75
N MET A 184 -1.79 -15.71 -17.47
CA MET A 184 -2.66 -16.78 -16.98
C MET A 184 -3.45 -16.27 -15.77
N PRO A 185 -4.56 -15.53 -15.96
CA PRO A 185 -5.30 -14.86 -14.88
C PRO A 185 -5.62 -15.78 -13.70
N ALA A 186 -6.33 -16.89 -13.95
CA ALA A 186 -6.74 -17.81 -12.90
C ALA A 186 -5.55 -18.47 -12.19
N ILE A 187 -4.53 -18.91 -12.95
CA ILE A 187 -3.36 -19.61 -12.42
C ILE A 187 -2.48 -18.65 -11.62
N SER A 188 -2.28 -17.42 -12.10
CA SER A 188 -1.52 -16.39 -11.37
C SER A 188 -2.16 -16.06 -10.02
N CYS A 189 -3.49 -15.95 -9.96
CA CYS A 189 -4.22 -15.74 -8.71
C CYS A 189 -4.11 -16.97 -7.80
N ALA A 190 -4.34 -18.17 -8.33
CA ALA A 190 -4.23 -19.41 -7.57
C ALA A 190 -2.80 -19.61 -7.02
N ALA A 191 -1.77 -19.37 -7.82
CA ALA A 191 -0.38 -19.46 -7.40
C ALA A 191 -0.06 -18.45 -6.28
N TRP A 192 -0.55 -17.21 -6.39
CA TRP A 192 -0.37 -16.19 -5.35
C TRP A 192 -1.07 -16.59 -4.05
N LEU A 193 -2.30 -17.11 -4.11
CA LEU A 193 -3.06 -17.60 -2.96
C LEU A 193 -2.40 -18.83 -2.31
N LEU A 194 -1.96 -19.80 -3.11
CA LEU A 194 -1.27 -21.02 -2.66
C LEU A 194 0.07 -20.69 -2.01
N HIS A 195 0.83 -19.75 -2.59
CA HIS A 195 2.06 -19.25 -1.97
C HIS A 195 1.80 -18.70 -0.57
N GLY A 196 0.69 -17.99 -0.39
CA GLY A 196 0.25 -17.53 0.91
C GLY A 196 -0.05 -18.65 1.93
N ALA A 197 -0.35 -19.87 1.48
CA ALA A 197 -0.56 -21.03 2.35
C ALA A 197 0.75 -21.74 2.77
N VAL A 198 1.87 -21.50 2.06
CA VAL A 198 3.17 -22.14 2.35
C VAL A 198 3.63 -21.90 3.80
N TRP A 199 3.31 -20.73 4.35
CA TRP A 199 3.67 -20.34 5.71
C TRP A 199 3.10 -21.26 6.81
N PHE A 200 2.02 -22.01 6.54
CA PHE A 200 1.47 -23.00 7.48
C PHE A 200 2.38 -24.21 7.62
N PHE A 201 3.20 -24.49 6.59
CA PHE A 201 4.16 -25.59 6.57
C PHE A 201 5.57 -25.12 6.91
N VAL A 202 5.92 -23.90 6.53
CA VAL A 202 7.25 -23.30 6.76
C VAL A 202 7.08 -21.93 7.44
N PRO A 203 7.06 -21.86 8.78
CA PRO A 203 6.78 -20.61 9.51
C PRO A 203 7.77 -19.47 9.25
N SER A 204 9.02 -19.79 8.90
CA SER A 204 10.05 -18.78 8.54
C SER A 204 9.86 -18.20 7.13
N TRP A 205 9.10 -18.88 6.26
CA TRP A 205 8.99 -18.56 4.84
C TRP A 205 8.62 -17.09 4.56
N PRO A 206 7.61 -16.48 5.21
CA PRO A 206 7.25 -15.08 4.95
C PRO A 206 8.33 -14.08 5.32
N TRP A 207 9.18 -14.44 6.27
CA TRP A 207 10.21 -13.58 6.82
C TRP A 207 11.49 -13.64 6.02
N ASP A 208 11.73 -14.74 5.30
CA ASP A 208 12.95 -14.95 4.52
C ASP A 208 12.66 -14.73 3.02
N TRP A 209 12.49 -15.83 2.27
CA TRP A 209 12.37 -15.84 0.81
C TRP A 209 10.96 -15.60 0.30
N GLY A 210 9.93 -15.86 1.12
CA GLY A 210 8.53 -15.75 0.75
C GLY A 210 8.14 -14.35 0.30
N LEU A 211 8.75 -13.31 0.86
CA LEU A 211 8.52 -11.93 0.43
C LEU A 211 8.93 -11.72 -1.04
N TYR A 212 10.06 -12.26 -1.47
CA TYR A 212 10.55 -12.14 -2.86
C TYR A 212 9.85 -13.09 -3.82
N ALA A 213 9.43 -14.27 -3.36
CA ALA A 213 8.54 -15.12 -4.13
C ALA A 213 7.19 -14.40 -4.38
N SER A 214 6.63 -13.76 -3.34
CA SER A 214 5.41 -12.96 -3.47
C SER A 214 5.59 -11.78 -4.44
N LEU A 215 6.77 -11.16 -4.49
CA LEU A 215 7.11 -10.10 -5.45
C LEU A 215 6.94 -10.58 -6.90
N LEU A 216 7.56 -11.70 -7.25
CA LEU A 216 7.52 -12.26 -8.60
C LEU A 216 6.10 -12.72 -8.98
N LEU A 217 5.40 -13.36 -8.05
CA LEU A 217 4.01 -13.78 -8.25
C LEU A 217 3.08 -12.57 -8.43
N SER A 218 3.31 -11.50 -7.68
CA SER A 218 2.54 -10.25 -7.81
C SER A 218 2.79 -9.58 -9.16
N ALA A 219 4.04 -9.56 -9.63
CA ALA A 219 4.38 -9.08 -10.97
C ALA A 219 3.65 -9.88 -12.06
N TRP A 220 3.64 -11.20 -11.95
CA TRP A 220 2.92 -12.07 -12.88
C TRP A 220 1.40 -11.86 -12.84
N MET A 221 0.84 -11.71 -11.63
CA MET A 221 -0.57 -11.42 -11.41
C MET A 221 -0.97 -10.09 -12.07
N VAL A 222 -0.18 -9.02 -11.89
CA VAL A 222 -0.43 -7.71 -12.52
C VAL A 222 -0.41 -7.80 -14.04
N VAL A 223 0.56 -8.49 -14.63
CA VAL A 223 0.62 -8.72 -16.09
C VAL A 223 -0.59 -9.49 -16.60
N SER A 224 -1.06 -10.47 -15.83
CA SER A 224 -2.17 -11.32 -16.19
C SER A 224 -3.52 -10.60 -16.09
N LEU A 225 -3.67 -9.68 -15.13
CA LEU A 225 -4.95 -9.04 -14.82
C LEU A 225 -5.14 -7.64 -15.42
N HIS A 226 -4.09 -6.89 -15.79
CA HIS A 226 -4.26 -5.47 -16.16
C HIS A 226 -5.18 -5.20 -17.37
N GLN A 227 -5.30 -6.14 -18.30
CA GLN A 227 -6.21 -6.03 -19.46
C GLN A 227 -7.59 -6.66 -19.21
N GLN A 228 -7.78 -7.34 -18.07
CA GLN A 228 -9.06 -7.97 -17.77
C GLN A 228 -10.10 -6.89 -17.48
N ARG A 229 -11.31 -7.11 -18.01
CA ARG A 229 -12.44 -6.21 -17.74
C ARG A 229 -12.94 -6.45 -16.33
N GLY A 230 -12.71 -5.49 -15.44
CA GLY A 230 -13.26 -5.49 -14.09
C GLY A 230 -14.78 -5.31 -14.11
N GLY A 231 -15.48 -6.17 -13.37
CA GLY A 231 -16.92 -6.05 -13.14
C GLY A 231 -17.27 -4.98 -12.08
N LYS A 232 -18.56 -4.80 -11.81
CA LYS A 232 -19.03 -3.88 -10.75
C LYS A 232 -18.51 -4.26 -9.36
N LEU A 233 -18.44 -5.57 -9.07
CA LEU A 233 -17.93 -6.10 -7.80
C LEU A 233 -16.43 -5.82 -7.63
N ASP A 234 -15.63 -6.03 -8.69
CA ASP A 234 -14.19 -5.74 -8.68
C ASP A 234 -13.92 -4.26 -8.39
N LYS A 235 -14.64 -3.37 -9.08
CA LYS A 235 -14.59 -1.93 -8.80
C LYS A 235 -14.97 -1.61 -7.35
N MET A 236 -16.06 -2.19 -6.85
CA MET A 236 -16.52 -1.94 -5.48
C MET A 236 -15.50 -2.40 -4.44
N LEU A 237 -14.92 -3.60 -4.60
CA LEU A 237 -13.88 -4.10 -3.73
C LEU A 237 -12.63 -3.22 -3.79
N GLY A 238 -12.20 -2.82 -4.98
CA GLY A 238 -11.08 -1.90 -5.17
C GLY A 238 -11.29 -0.52 -4.52
N ASP A 239 -12.50 0.03 -4.60
CA ASP A 239 -12.85 1.31 -3.94
C ASP A 239 -12.82 1.17 -2.41
N LEU A 240 -13.23 0.03 -1.86
CA LEU A 240 -13.23 -0.26 -0.42
C LEU A 240 -11.84 -0.61 0.15
N SER A 241 -10.94 -1.18 -0.66
CA SER A 241 -9.62 -1.65 -0.20
C SER A 241 -8.82 -0.57 0.54
N TYR A 242 -8.86 0.68 0.06
CA TYR A 242 -8.06 1.76 0.65
C TYR A 242 -8.61 2.25 2.00
N PRO A 243 -9.91 2.60 2.15
CA PRO A 243 -10.48 2.91 3.47
C PRO A 243 -10.35 1.76 4.47
N ILE A 244 -10.57 0.50 4.06
CA ILE A 244 -10.39 -0.67 4.93
C ILE A 244 -8.94 -0.72 5.43
N TYR A 245 -7.98 -0.59 4.51
CA TYR A 245 -6.57 -0.57 4.87
C TYR A 245 -6.27 0.54 5.89
N LEU A 246 -6.80 1.75 5.70
CA LEU A 246 -6.51 2.87 6.60
C LEU A 246 -7.07 2.70 8.01
N ILE A 247 -8.32 2.26 8.14
CA ILE A 247 -9.04 2.37 9.42
C ILE A 247 -9.13 1.07 10.22
N HIS A 248 -8.79 -0.09 9.65
CA HIS A 248 -9.01 -1.38 10.32
C HIS A 248 -8.36 -1.46 11.71
N THR A 249 -7.15 -0.93 11.90
CA THR A 249 -6.47 -0.93 13.20
C THR A 249 -7.14 0.01 14.20
N THR A 250 -7.59 1.19 13.74
CA THR A 250 -8.30 2.16 14.55
C THR A 250 -9.66 1.62 14.98
N VAL A 251 -10.42 1.00 14.06
CA VAL A 251 -11.69 0.34 14.37
C VAL A 251 -11.47 -0.82 15.32
N ALA A 252 -10.47 -1.66 15.08
CA ALA A 252 -10.13 -2.78 15.96
C ALA A 252 -9.82 -2.33 17.40
N ALA A 253 -9.23 -1.15 17.59
CA ALA A 253 -8.98 -0.62 18.93
C ALA A 253 -10.25 -0.40 19.74
N TRP A 254 -11.34 0.06 19.11
CA TRP A 254 -12.62 0.27 19.80
C TRP A 254 -13.26 -1.01 20.36
N PHE A 255 -12.85 -2.19 19.86
CA PHE A 255 -13.31 -3.48 20.38
C PHE A 255 -12.47 -4.01 21.55
N VAL A 256 -11.35 -3.36 21.88
CA VAL A 256 -10.47 -3.80 22.99
C VAL A 256 -11.15 -3.64 24.35
N CYS A 257 -12.02 -2.65 24.55
CA CYS A 257 -12.76 -2.54 25.82
C CYS A 257 -13.68 -3.73 26.06
N ALA A 258 -14.27 -4.29 25.01
CA ALA A 258 -15.24 -5.39 25.12
C ALA A 258 -14.58 -6.77 25.16
N CYS A 259 -13.46 -6.96 24.46
CA CYS A 259 -12.81 -8.28 24.30
C CYS A 259 -11.43 -8.38 24.99
N GLY A 260 -10.97 -7.30 25.63
CA GLY A 260 -9.57 -7.15 26.03
C GLY A 260 -8.63 -7.16 24.83
N PHE A 261 -7.37 -7.55 25.08
CA PHE A 261 -6.38 -7.75 24.00
C PHE A 261 -6.47 -9.12 23.33
N THR A 262 -7.40 -9.98 23.78
CA THR A 262 -7.67 -11.23 23.08
C THR A 262 -8.35 -10.93 21.74
N ARG A 263 -7.99 -11.68 20.70
CA ARG A 263 -8.52 -11.48 19.34
C ARG A 263 -9.29 -12.71 18.84
N PRO A 264 -10.31 -13.19 19.58
CA PRO A 264 -11.13 -14.32 19.16
C PRO A 264 -11.86 -14.05 17.84
N PHE A 265 -12.05 -15.09 17.03
CA PHE A 265 -12.64 -14.95 15.71
C PHE A 265 -14.07 -14.41 15.75
N THR A 266 -14.92 -14.95 16.64
CA THR A 266 -16.35 -14.65 16.67
C THR A 266 -16.70 -13.36 17.39
N THR A 267 -16.04 -13.05 18.51
CA THR A 267 -16.39 -11.88 19.34
C THR A 267 -15.53 -10.65 19.04
N PHE A 268 -14.35 -10.79 18.43
CA PHE A 268 -13.50 -9.66 18.05
C PHE A 268 -13.40 -9.49 16.53
N PHE A 269 -12.93 -10.51 15.80
CA PHE A 269 -12.61 -10.36 14.38
C PHE A 269 -13.86 -10.08 13.53
N LEU A 270 -14.91 -10.90 13.63
CA LEU A 270 -16.12 -10.71 12.81
C LEU A 270 -16.80 -9.35 13.06
N PRO A 271 -17.04 -8.90 14.31
CA PRO A 271 -17.62 -7.59 14.57
C PRO A 271 -16.72 -6.44 14.13
N ALA A 272 -15.41 -6.49 14.43
CA ALA A 272 -14.48 -5.45 14.03
C ALA A 272 -14.33 -5.35 12.50
N PHE A 273 -14.30 -6.49 11.80
CA PHE A 273 -14.26 -6.53 10.35
C PHE A 273 -15.55 -5.99 9.74
N ALA A 274 -16.73 -6.40 10.24
CA ALA A 274 -18.02 -5.88 9.79
C ALA A 274 -18.13 -4.36 9.99
N ALA A 275 -17.72 -3.86 11.16
CA ALA A 275 -17.67 -2.43 11.45
C ALA A 275 -16.70 -1.69 10.52
N THR A 276 -15.52 -2.27 10.26
CA THR A 276 -14.53 -1.71 9.34
C THR A 276 -15.10 -1.60 7.92
N VAL A 277 -15.75 -2.65 7.41
CA VAL A 277 -16.36 -2.66 6.07
C VAL A 277 -17.51 -1.65 5.98
N ALA A 278 -18.39 -1.60 6.98
CA ALA A 278 -19.51 -0.67 7.01
C ALA A 278 -19.05 0.80 7.03
N LEU A 279 -18.08 1.12 7.88
CA LEU A 279 -17.52 2.46 7.97
C LEU A 279 -16.72 2.83 6.71
N SER A 280 -15.97 1.88 6.14
CA SER A 280 -15.28 2.07 4.87
C SER A 280 -16.25 2.38 3.73
N TRP A 281 -17.37 1.68 3.67
CA TRP A 281 -18.43 1.96 2.69
C TRP A 281 -19.00 3.38 2.86
N LEU A 282 -19.24 3.80 4.10
CA LEU A 282 -19.69 5.17 4.39
C LEU A 282 -18.67 6.22 3.91
N ILE A 283 -17.38 6.00 4.19
CA ILE A 283 -16.29 6.88 3.72
C ILE A 283 -16.26 6.95 2.18
N VAL A 284 -16.41 5.82 1.49
CA VAL A 284 -16.44 5.81 0.02
C VAL A 284 -17.60 6.65 -0.52
N VAL A 285 -18.80 6.46 0.03
CA VAL A 285 -19.99 7.14 -0.46
C VAL A 285 -19.99 8.63 -0.14
N LEU A 286 -19.62 9.00 1.09
CA LEU A 286 -19.69 10.38 1.58
C LEU A 286 -18.47 11.22 1.22
N ILE A 287 -17.30 10.61 1.01
CA ILE A 287 -16.03 11.33 0.90
C ILE A 287 -15.30 10.99 -0.40
N ASP A 288 -14.94 9.73 -0.64
CA ASP A 288 -14.12 9.36 -1.82
C ASP A 288 -14.84 9.68 -3.14
N ARG A 289 -16.14 9.37 -3.25
CA ARG A 289 -16.93 9.67 -4.46
C ARG A 289 -17.05 11.17 -4.74
N PRO A 290 -17.43 12.05 -3.79
CA PRO A 290 -17.40 13.49 -4.00
C PRO A 290 -16.00 14.02 -4.36
N LEU A 291 -14.96 13.61 -3.64
CA LEU A 291 -13.58 14.04 -3.90
C LEU A 291 -13.08 13.62 -5.29
N SER A 292 -13.53 12.46 -5.78
CA SER A 292 -13.16 11.99 -7.12
C SER A 292 -13.58 12.96 -8.24
N ARG A 293 -14.62 13.77 -8.02
CA ARG A 293 -15.09 14.79 -8.96
C ARG A 293 -14.17 16.00 -9.06
N LEU A 294 -13.32 16.21 -8.05
CA LEU A 294 -12.36 17.32 -7.98
C LEU A 294 -11.01 16.99 -8.63
N LYS A 295 -10.81 15.76 -9.12
CA LYS A 295 -9.57 15.34 -9.78
C LYS A 295 -9.38 16.10 -11.10
N ARG A 296 -8.13 16.48 -11.37
CA ARG A 296 -7.76 17.16 -12.62
C ARG A 296 -7.86 16.19 -13.80
N LYS A 297 -8.40 16.68 -14.92
CA LYS A 297 -8.39 15.94 -16.18
C LYS A 297 -6.94 15.83 -16.71
N PRO A 298 -6.60 14.75 -17.44
CA PRO A 298 -5.32 14.68 -18.14
C PRO A 298 -5.18 15.83 -19.16
N PRO A 299 -3.96 16.25 -19.50
CA PRO A 299 -3.73 17.28 -20.52
C PRO A 299 -4.32 16.90 -21.88
N ALA A 300 -4.91 17.86 -22.60
CA ALA A 300 -5.61 17.62 -23.87
C ALA A 300 -4.70 17.07 -24.99
N HIS A 301 -3.43 17.50 -25.03
CA HIS A 301 -2.47 17.10 -26.07
C HIS A 301 -2.09 15.60 -26.04
N VAL A 302 -2.34 14.89 -24.94
CA VAL A 302 -2.10 13.43 -24.84
C VAL A 302 -3.29 12.63 -25.40
N VAL A 303 -4.45 13.25 -25.53
CA VAL A 303 -5.67 12.63 -26.09
C VAL A 303 -5.64 12.60 -27.61
N GLU A 304 -4.98 13.57 -28.25
CA GLU A 304 -4.88 13.71 -29.71
C GLU A 304 -3.80 12.82 -30.35
N ALA A 305 -2.85 12.31 -29.57
CA ALA A 305 -1.79 11.40 -30.05
C ALA A 305 -2.22 9.91 -30.05
N ARG A 306 -3.52 9.63 -30.00
CA ARG A 306 -4.11 8.28 -30.02
C ARG A 306 -4.91 8.01 -31.28
#